data_AF-A0A1S7B3L1-F1
#
_entry.id   AF-A0A1S7B3L1-F1
#
_cell.length_a   1.000
_cell.length_b   1.000
_cell.length_c   1.000
_cell.angle_alpha   90.00
_cell.angle_beta   90.00
_cell.angle_gamma   90.00
#
_symmetry.space_group_name_H-M   'P 1'
#
loop_
_entity.id
_entity.type
_entity.pdbx_description
1 polymer ?
#
loop_
_entity_poly.entity_id
_entity_poly.type
_entity_poly.pdbx_seq_one_letter_code
_entity_poly.pdbx_strand_id
1 'polypeptide(L)'
;TQYSTAAYTDNILEDYTYFAIDHINDKYGGLCGLDPNDFDKLIQLGDEVNSYALEMYERYPAAMEAHFGGSQRSTVAAAATGIAGSMATGVADCGVNLWYLSMLQHKERLGRLG
;
A
#
# COMPACT_ATOMS: atom_id res chain seq x y z
N THR A 1 1.17 -22.15 1.31
CA THR A 1 2.22 -21.67 2.24
C THR A 1 2.69 -20.28 1.87
N GLN A 2 3.36 -20.08 0.72
CA GLN A 2 4.07 -18.82 0.43
C GLN A 2 3.21 -17.62 0.00
N TYR A 3 1.96 -17.83 -0.45
CA TYR A 3 1.03 -16.71 -0.66
C TYR A 3 0.71 -15.96 0.64
N SER A 4 0.59 -16.69 1.75
CA SER A 4 0.27 -16.07 3.04
C SER A 4 1.52 -15.51 3.71
N THR A 5 2.67 -16.22 3.66
CA THR A 5 3.91 -15.75 4.31
C THR A 5 4.34 -14.38 3.81
N ALA A 6 4.08 -14.05 2.55
CA ALA A 6 4.40 -12.73 2.00
C ALA A 6 3.78 -11.55 2.80
N ALA A 7 2.70 -11.77 3.55
CA ALA A 7 2.05 -10.76 4.36
C ALA A 7 2.50 -10.75 5.84
N TYR A 8 3.42 -11.62 6.24
CA TYR A 8 3.88 -11.71 7.64
C TYR A 8 5.35 -12.13 7.81
N THR A 9 6.13 -12.18 6.73
CA THR A 9 7.57 -12.49 6.75
C THR A 9 8.38 -11.38 6.10
N ASP A 10 9.67 -11.36 6.43
CA ASP A 10 10.68 -10.49 5.81
C ASP A 10 10.47 -8.98 6.01
N ASN A 11 9.48 -8.60 6.83
CA ASN A 11 9.11 -7.22 7.17
C ASN A 11 8.76 -6.33 5.97
N ILE A 12 8.43 -6.92 4.81
CA ILE A 12 8.17 -6.15 3.58
C ILE A 12 6.84 -5.41 3.70
N LEU A 13 5.78 -6.07 4.19
CA LEU A 13 4.50 -5.41 4.42
C LEU A 13 4.61 -4.38 5.56
N GLU A 14 5.34 -4.73 6.60
CA GLU A 14 5.61 -3.86 7.74
C GLU A 14 6.29 -2.57 7.28
N ASP A 15 7.36 -2.64 6.48
CA ASP A 15 8.06 -1.45 5.95
C ASP A 15 7.11 -0.50 5.23
N TYR A 16 6.32 -1.01 4.29
CA TYR A 16 5.44 -0.18 3.47
C TYR A 16 4.29 0.43 4.29
N THR A 17 3.83 -0.32 5.30
CA THR A 17 2.80 0.17 6.22
C THR A 17 3.37 1.25 7.14
N TYR A 18 4.57 1.07 7.68
CA TYR A 18 5.21 2.10 8.52
C TYR A 18 5.52 3.37 7.74
N PHE A 19 5.99 3.24 6.49
CA PHE A 19 6.11 4.39 5.58
C PHE A 19 4.78 5.15 5.47
N ALA A 20 3.67 4.44 5.27
CA ALA A 20 2.36 5.07 5.18
C ALA A 20 1.95 5.78 6.48
N ILE A 21 2.23 5.19 7.64
CA ILE A 21 1.90 5.79 8.95
C ILE A 21 2.72 7.06 9.19
N ASP A 22 4.02 7.04 8.93
CA ASP A 22 4.88 8.22 9.07
C ASP A 22 4.44 9.32 8.12
N HIS A 23 4.12 8.97 6.87
CA HIS A 23 3.62 9.91 5.87
C HIS A 23 2.27 10.53 6.25
N ILE A 24 1.36 9.74 6.85
CA ILE A 24 0.09 10.24 7.40
C ILE A 24 0.34 11.21 8.55
N ASN A 25 1.23 10.87 9.48
CA ASN A 25 1.57 11.73 10.61
C ASN A 25 2.14 13.08 10.13
N ASP A 26 3.03 13.07 9.16
CA ASP A 26 3.65 14.27 8.61
C ASP A 26 2.66 15.16 7.84
N LYS A 27 1.77 14.54 7.05
CA LYS A 27 0.88 15.27 6.12
C LYS A 27 -0.45 15.69 6.76
N TYR A 28 -0.98 14.90 7.69
CA TYR A 28 -2.30 15.09 8.29
C TYR A 28 -2.26 15.34 9.80
N GLY A 29 -1.06 15.39 10.41
CA GLY A 29 -0.89 15.69 11.83
C GLY A 29 -1.28 14.55 12.77
N GLY A 30 -1.44 13.34 12.24
CA GLY A 30 -1.81 12.15 13.00
C GLY A 30 -2.79 11.23 12.26
N LEU A 31 -3.08 10.10 12.90
CA LEU A 31 -4.11 9.17 12.43
C LEU A 31 -5.51 9.79 12.53
N CYS A 32 -6.41 9.38 11.65
CA CYS A 32 -7.78 9.89 11.54
C CYS A 32 -7.87 11.41 11.31
N GLY A 33 -6.79 12.04 10.82
CA GLY A 33 -6.72 13.48 10.53
C GLY A 33 -7.25 13.87 9.15
N LEU A 34 -7.46 12.92 8.24
CA LEU A 34 -7.98 13.16 6.90
C LEU A 34 -9.51 13.00 6.87
N ASP A 35 -10.22 14.01 6.37
CA ASP A 35 -11.66 13.92 6.13
C ASP A 35 -11.96 12.82 5.09
N PRO A 36 -12.77 11.80 5.43
CA PRO A 36 -13.11 10.71 4.51
C PRO A 36 -13.83 11.16 3.23
N ASN A 37 -14.39 12.37 3.20
CA ASN A 37 -15.05 12.93 2.01
C ASN A 37 -14.09 13.73 1.12
N ASP A 38 -12.87 13.99 1.55
CA ASP A 38 -11.83 14.66 0.75
C ASP A 38 -11.16 13.62 -0.16
N PHE A 39 -11.89 13.20 -1.20
CA PHE A 39 -11.47 12.13 -2.11
C PHE A 39 -10.18 12.45 -2.85
N ASP A 40 -9.91 13.72 -3.15
CA ASP A 40 -8.69 14.13 -3.85
C ASP A 40 -7.45 13.84 -3.00
N LYS A 41 -7.49 14.20 -1.70
CA LYS A 41 -6.40 13.86 -0.77
C LYS A 41 -6.31 12.37 -0.48
N LEU A 42 -7.45 11.68 -0.43
CA LEU A 42 -7.48 10.23 -0.20
C LEU A 42 -6.83 9.46 -1.36
N ILE A 43 -7.17 9.81 -2.60
CA ILE A 43 -6.55 9.25 -3.81
C ILE A 43 -5.07 9.58 -3.82
N GLN A 44 -4.69 10.83 -3.53
CA GLN A 44 -3.28 11.22 -3.48
C GLN A 44 -2.48 10.39 -2.46
N LEU A 45 -3.02 10.14 -1.26
CA LEU A 45 -2.39 9.27 -0.28
C LEU A 45 -2.22 7.85 -0.83
N GLY A 46 -3.24 7.31 -1.49
CA GLY A 46 -3.18 6.01 -2.14
C GLY A 46 -2.07 5.94 -3.20
N ASP A 47 -1.98 6.96 -4.05
CA ASP A 47 -0.95 7.07 -5.10
C ASP A 47 0.46 7.09 -4.50
N GLU A 48 0.68 7.86 -3.44
CA GLU A 48 1.97 8.02 -2.77
C GLU A 48 2.42 6.70 -2.11
N VAL A 49 1.54 6.05 -1.35
CA VAL A 49 1.85 4.79 -0.65
C VAL A 49 2.07 3.64 -1.64
N ASN A 50 1.20 3.51 -2.64
CA ASN A 50 1.35 2.46 -3.65
C ASN A 50 2.60 2.67 -4.51
N SER A 51 2.92 3.93 -4.84
CA SER A 51 4.15 4.24 -5.58
C SER A 51 5.39 3.85 -4.80
N TYR A 52 5.44 4.14 -3.50
CA TYR A 52 6.53 3.71 -2.62
C TYR A 52 6.66 2.17 -2.61
N ALA A 53 5.57 1.46 -2.36
CA ALA A 53 5.57 -0.01 -2.28
C ALA A 53 6.11 -0.67 -3.57
N LEU A 54 5.69 -0.16 -4.75
CA LEU A 54 6.15 -0.69 -6.03
C LEU A 54 7.59 -0.28 -6.34
N GLU A 55 8.00 0.95 -6.00
CA GLU A 55 9.40 1.39 -6.12
C GLU A 55 10.35 0.54 -5.27
N MET A 56 9.94 0.12 -4.07
CA MET A 56 10.79 -0.72 -3.22
C MET A 56 11.04 -2.09 -3.86
N TYR A 57 10.04 -2.70 -4.49
CA TYR A 57 10.25 -3.92 -5.28
C TYR A 57 11.16 -3.71 -6.49
N GLU A 58 11.06 -2.57 -7.18
CA GLU A 58 11.92 -2.25 -8.33
C GLU A 58 13.36 -1.94 -7.90
N ARG A 59 13.52 -1.24 -6.77
CA ARG A 59 14.81 -0.80 -6.23
C ARG A 59 15.59 -1.92 -5.57
N TYR A 60 14.90 -2.87 -4.94
CA TYR A 60 15.49 -3.99 -4.22
C TYR A 60 15.11 -5.32 -4.87
N PRO A 61 15.92 -5.82 -5.83
CA PRO A 61 15.64 -7.09 -6.52
C PRO A 61 15.46 -8.27 -5.56
N ALA A 62 16.13 -8.28 -4.41
CA ALA A 62 15.97 -9.31 -3.39
C ALA A 62 14.55 -9.34 -2.80
N ALA A 63 13.89 -8.19 -2.65
CA ALA A 63 12.49 -8.14 -2.22
C ALA A 63 11.54 -8.67 -3.31
N MET A 64 11.84 -8.37 -4.59
CA MET A 64 11.10 -8.94 -5.72
C MET A 64 11.30 -10.45 -5.85
N GLU A 65 12.46 -10.97 -5.46
CA GLU A 65 12.74 -12.41 -5.40
C GLU A 65 12.03 -13.09 -4.22
N ALA A 66 12.04 -12.47 -3.03
CA ALA A 66 11.30 -12.97 -1.86
C ALA A 66 9.80 -13.08 -2.17
N HIS A 67 9.24 -12.07 -2.83
CA HIS A 67 7.87 -12.08 -3.35
C HIS A 67 7.86 -12.33 -4.87
N PHE A 68 8.37 -13.49 -5.28
CA PHE A 68 8.49 -13.88 -6.69
C PHE A 68 7.14 -13.87 -7.43
N GLY A 69 6.05 -14.22 -6.77
CA GLY A 69 4.69 -14.21 -7.34
C GLY A 69 4.12 -12.79 -7.39
N GLY A 70 3.50 -12.41 -8.51
CA GLY A 70 2.82 -11.12 -8.59
C GLY A 70 1.72 -10.97 -7.54
N SER A 71 1.00 -12.04 -7.25
CA SER A 71 -0.09 -12.06 -6.26
C SER A 71 0.40 -11.77 -4.84
N GLN A 72 1.65 -12.12 -4.52
CA GLN A 72 2.29 -11.75 -3.25
C GLN A 72 2.55 -10.23 -3.23
N ARG A 73 3.17 -9.70 -4.29
CA ARG A 73 3.48 -8.27 -4.40
C ARG A 73 2.23 -7.40 -4.44
N SER A 74 1.19 -7.82 -5.17
CA SER A 74 -0.07 -7.09 -5.28
C SER A 74 -0.83 -7.09 -3.96
N THR A 75 -0.82 -8.21 -3.23
CA THR A 75 -1.38 -8.28 -1.87
C THR A 75 -0.67 -7.29 -0.95
N VAL A 76 0.66 -7.28 -0.94
CA VAL A 76 1.44 -6.44 -0.01
C VAL A 76 1.32 -4.95 -0.35
N ALA A 77 1.42 -4.57 -1.62
CA ALA A 77 1.26 -3.17 -2.03
C ALA A 77 -0.17 -2.65 -1.75
N ALA A 78 -1.19 -3.45 -2.07
CA ALA A 78 -2.58 -3.07 -1.82
C ALA A 78 -2.93 -3.07 -0.32
N ALA A 79 -2.34 -3.98 0.47
CA ALA A 79 -2.51 -4.00 1.92
C ALA A 79 -1.96 -2.73 2.56
N ALA A 80 -0.73 -2.33 2.25
CA ALA A 80 -0.16 -1.09 2.77
C ALA A 80 -1.02 0.13 2.39
N THR A 81 -1.46 0.19 1.12
CA THR A 81 -2.28 1.30 0.61
C THR A 81 -3.68 1.34 1.25
N GLY A 82 -4.32 0.18 1.43
CA GLY A 82 -5.62 0.09 2.09
C GLY A 82 -5.55 0.41 3.59
N ILE A 83 -4.52 -0.08 4.27
CA ILE A 83 -4.24 0.27 5.68
C ILE A 83 -4.05 1.79 5.81
N ALA A 84 -3.30 2.41 4.89
CA ALA A 84 -3.12 3.86 4.88
C ALA A 84 -4.46 4.61 4.81
N GLY A 85 -5.36 4.21 3.91
CA GLY A 85 -6.69 4.82 3.78
C GLY A 85 -7.52 4.69 5.06
N SER A 86 -7.55 3.51 5.66
CA SER A 86 -8.27 3.28 6.92
C SER A 86 -7.66 4.06 8.09
N MET A 87 -6.33 4.11 8.19
CA MET A 87 -5.62 4.77 9.29
C MET A 87 -5.66 6.29 9.18
N ALA A 88 -5.64 6.84 7.96
CA ALA A 88 -5.74 8.28 7.73
C ALA A 88 -7.14 8.84 8.05
N THR A 89 -8.20 8.04 7.83
CA THR A 89 -9.60 8.51 7.91
C THR A 89 -10.39 7.95 9.08
N GLY A 90 -9.96 6.83 9.67
CA GLY A 90 -10.76 6.06 10.62
C GLY A 90 -11.94 5.31 9.99
N VAL A 91 -11.98 5.17 8.65
CA VAL A 91 -13.09 4.56 7.90
C VAL A 91 -12.59 3.38 7.07
N ALA A 92 -13.18 2.20 7.29
CA ALA A 92 -12.79 0.97 6.58
C ALA A 92 -13.07 1.04 5.07
N ASP A 93 -14.18 1.65 4.65
CA ASP A 93 -14.56 1.78 3.24
C ASP A 93 -13.52 2.58 2.43
N CYS A 94 -12.96 3.64 3.02
CA CYS A 94 -11.84 4.39 2.41
C CYS A 94 -10.63 3.48 2.18
N GLY A 95 -10.31 2.60 3.14
CA GLY A 95 -9.23 1.63 2.98
C GLY A 95 -9.50 0.58 1.91
N VAL A 96 -10.72 0.03 1.83
CA VAL A 96 -11.11 -0.90 0.77
C VAL A 96 -11.03 -0.25 -0.60
N ASN A 97 -11.46 1.01 -0.74
CA ASN A 97 -11.33 1.77 -1.98
C ASN A 97 -9.87 1.95 -2.40
N LEU A 98 -8.98 2.26 -1.45
CA LEU A 98 -7.55 2.41 -1.72
C LEU A 98 -6.84 1.08 -2.03
N TRP A 99 -7.28 -0.03 -1.45
CA TRP A 99 -6.82 -1.36 -1.85
C TRP A 99 -7.08 -1.59 -3.34
N TYR A 100 -8.29 -1.31 -3.82
CA TYR A 100 -8.64 -1.50 -5.22
C TYR A 100 -7.95 -0.50 -6.14
N LEU A 101 -7.75 0.75 -5.70
CA LEU A 101 -6.95 1.73 -6.43
C LEU A 101 -5.52 1.22 -6.65
N SER A 102 -4.87 0.70 -5.60
CA SER A 102 -3.52 0.11 -5.69
C SER A 102 -3.47 -1.03 -6.71
N MET A 103 -4.46 -1.92 -6.73
CA MET A 103 -4.52 -3.03 -7.69
C MET A 103 -4.57 -2.54 -9.15
N LEU A 104 -5.37 -1.50 -9.44
CA LEU A 104 -5.46 -0.91 -10.78
C LEU A 104 -4.11 -0.29 -11.18
N GLN A 105 -3.52 0.51 -10.31
CA GLN A 105 -2.25 1.18 -10.56
C GLN A 105 -1.09 0.21 -10.72
N HIS A 106 -1.04 -0.85 -9.90
CA HIS A 106 -0.02 -1.90 -10.00
C HIS A 106 -0.06 -2.54 -11.38
N LYS A 107 -1.25 -2.92 -11.84
CA LYS A 107 -1.44 -3.50 -13.18
C LYS A 107 -0.91 -2.57 -14.27
N GLU A 108 -1.26 -1.29 -14.22
CA GLU A 108 -0.85 -0.33 -15.25
C GLU A 108 0.65 -0.01 -15.19
N ARG A 109 1.25 0.08 -14.00
CA ARG A 109 2.69 0.34 -13.84
C ARG A 109 3.56 -0.82 -14.31
N LEU A 110 3.20 -2.05 -13.95
CA LEU A 110 4.06 -3.22 -14.19
C LEU A 110 3.63 -4.10 -15.38
N GLY A 111 2.49 -3.81 -16.01
CA GLY A 111 1.93 -4.63 -17.10
C GLY A 111 1.51 -6.04 -16.66
N ARG A 112 1.46 -6.28 -15.34
CA ARG A 112 1.11 -7.55 -14.69
C ARG A 112 0.61 -7.24 -13.27
N LEU A 113 -0.05 -8.22 -12.66
CA LEU A 113 -0.55 -8.10 -11.29
C LEU A 113 -0.25 -9.36 -10.49
N GLY A 114 -0.82 -10.49 -10.90
CA GLY A 114 -0.73 -11.79 -10.22
C GLY A 114 0.52 -12.60 -10.51
#